data_AF-A0A384JM38-F1
#
_entry.id   AF-A0A384JM38-F1
#
_cell.length_a   1.000
_cell.length_b   1.000
_cell.length_c   1.000
_cell.angle_alpha   90.00
_cell.angle_beta   90.00
_cell.angle_gamma   90.00
#
_symmetry.space_group_name_H-M   'P 1'
#
loop_
_entity.id
_entity.type
_entity.pdbx_description
1 polymer ?
#
loop_
_entity_poly.entity_id
_entity_poly.type
_entity_poly.pdbx_seq_one_letter_code
_entity_poly.pdbx_strand_id
1 'polypeptide(L)'
;MAALQSFILFICLCVQGISSQEIVNGQIYTPGIAIVDAPQPNTPLGGDFLQVALDVSSDGQLQLPPYPKNAVSEIYNITMFLSSYTTGKNFTISNGTATAGNASLGEIMAQEPSSTVKHVNWVWPDCLVGDGTSDKDTSRGAYNISIRQNFRLNGTDQYTIFDLLIQVTNSIPEKSDRPSCDSINNDLIPWTTLNASANSFTRVAGTAIQTTGSSQDGIGAGSSIDWRTGVHYVWMGSLVMMFAL
;
A
#
# COMPACT_ATOMS: atom_id res chain seq x y z
N MET A 1 28.47 40.13 0.15
CA MET A 1 28.72 38.68 -0.06
C MET A 1 28.15 37.78 1.04
N ALA A 2 27.79 38.27 2.23
CA ALA A 2 27.13 37.44 3.26
C ALA A 2 25.63 37.15 2.98
N ALA A 3 24.92 38.03 2.26
CA ALA A 3 23.48 37.88 2.01
C ALA A 3 23.13 36.80 0.96
N LEU A 4 24.07 36.44 0.08
CA LEU A 4 23.84 35.41 -0.96
C LEU A 4 24.00 33.99 -0.40
N GLN A 5 24.79 33.83 0.67
CA GLN A 5 25.08 32.56 1.31
C GLN A 5 23.92 32.10 2.22
N SER A 6 23.19 33.05 2.82
CA SER A 6 21.99 32.77 3.64
C SER A 6 20.79 32.30 2.81
N PHE A 7 20.72 32.64 1.51
CA PHE A 7 19.62 32.24 0.65
C PHE A 7 19.73 30.78 0.19
N ILE A 8 20.95 30.27 0.03
CA ILE A 8 21.21 28.86 -0.35
C ILE A 8 20.96 27.92 0.84
N LEU A 9 21.24 28.35 2.07
CA LEU A 9 20.98 27.54 3.27
C LEU A 9 19.47 27.39 3.58
N PHE A 10 18.63 28.30 3.10
CA PHE A 10 17.19 28.25 3.34
C PHE A 10 16.44 27.34 2.36
N ILE A 11 17.01 27.07 1.18
CA ILE A 11 16.40 26.17 0.18
C ILE A 11 16.52 24.69 0.59
N CYS A 12 17.49 24.34 1.46
CA CYS A 12 17.69 22.96 1.90
C CYS A 12 16.69 22.47 2.97
N LEU A 13 15.87 23.34 3.58
CA LEU A 13 14.97 22.97 4.68
C LEU A 13 13.49 22.78 4.28
N CYS A 14 13.18 22.84 2.98
CA CYS A 14 11.82 22.61 2.46
C CYS A 14 11.75 21.48 1.44
N VAL A 15 12.64 20.49 1.51
CA VAL A 15 12.36 19.20 0.88
C VAL A 15 11.47 18.42 1.84
N GLN A 16 10.16 18.66 1.78
CA GLN A 16 9.22 17.65 2.23
C GLN A 16 9.48 16.44 1.34
N GLY A 17 10.03 15.38 1.93
CA GLY A 17 10.37 14.16 1.21
C GLY A 17 9.17 13.69 0.42
N ILE A 18 9.29 13.67 -0.91
CA ILE A 18 8.40 12.88 -1.74
C ILE A 18 8.74 11.44 -1.37
N SER A 19 7.89 10.79 -0.58
CA SER A 19 8.00 9.35 -0.34
C SER A 19 7.79 8.65 -1.68
N SER A 20 8.90 8.36 -2.38
CA SER A 20 8.86 7.56 -3.59
C SER A 20 8.34 6.18 -3.21
N GLN A 21 7.37 5.68 -3.96
CA GLN A 21 6.99 4.29 -3.93
C GLN A 21 8.24 3.45 -4.25
N GLU A 22 8.56 2.48 -3.40
CA GLU A 22 9.69 1.58 -3.63
C GLU A 22 9.17 0.30 -4.29
N ILE A 23 9.72 -0.01 -5.47
CA ILE A 23 9.41 -1.23 -6.22
C ILE A 23 10.68 -2.06 -6.33
N VAL A 24 10.65 -3.28 -5.80
CA VAL A 24 11.78 -4.23 -5.84
C VAL A 24 11.28 -5.55 -6.40
N ASN A 25 11.89 -6.01 -7.49
CA ASN A 25 11.51 -7.26 -8.17
C ASN A 25 10.01 -7.35 -8.54
N GLY A 26 9.38 -6.22 -8.83
CA GLY A 26 7.95 -6.13 -9.13
C GLY A 26 7.04 -6.04 -7.91
N GLN A 27 7.57 -6.16 -6.70
CA GLN A 27 6.81 -5.93 -5.48
C GLN A 27 6.85 -4.47 -5.06
N ILE A 28 5.71 -3.95 -4.60
CA ILE A 28 5.56 -2.57 -4.18
C ILE A 28 5.56 -2.53 -2.66
N TYR A 29 6.60 -1.92 -2.10
CA TYR A 29 6.76 -1.72 -0.67
C TYR A 29 5.88 -0.55 -0.25
N THR A 30 4.83 -0.87 0.50
CA THR A 30 3.93 0.14 1.05
C THR A 30 4.57 0.82 2.26
N PRO A 31 4.10 2.00 2.69
CA PRO A 31 4.43 2.57 4.00
C PRO A 31 3.95 1.71 5.19
N GLY A 32 3.35 0.53 5.01
CA GLY A 32 3.00 -0.42 6.07
C GLY A 32 3.85 -1.69 6.01
N ILE A 33 3.37 -2.79 6.62
CA ILE A 33 4.09 -4.08 6.66
C ILE A 33 3.61 -5.08 5.59
N ALA A 34 2.46 -4.83 4.96
CA ALA A 34 2.04 -5.56 3.77
C ALA A 34 2.73 -5.01 2.51
N ILE A 35 2.90 -5.89 1.52
CA ILE A 35 3.53 -5.60 0.23
C ILE A 35 2.49 -5.85 -0.86
N VAL A 36 2.42 -4.98 -1.87
CA VAL A 36 1.54 -5.21 -3.03
C VAL A 36 2.34 -5.92 -4.11
N ASP A 37 1.94 -7.15 -4.44
CA ASP A 37 2.53 -7.92 -5.55
C ASP A 37 1.88 -7.54 -6.89
N ALA A 38 0.59 -7.19 -6.87
CA ALA A 38 -0.17 -6.73 -8.03
C ALA A 38 -1.39 -5.91 -7.61
N PRO A 39 -1.87 -4.97 -8.45
CA PRO A 39 -1.34 -4.61 -9.76
C PRO A 39 -0.12 -3.70 -9.69
N GLN A 40 0.54 -3.45 -10.83
CA GLN A 40 1.56 -2.40 -10.93
C GLN A 40 0.93 -1.01 -10.98
N PRO A 41 1.67 0.06 -10.63
CA PRO A 41 1.15 1.42 -10.76
C PRO A 41 0.75 1.75 -12.19
N ASN A 42 -0.31 2.52 -12.35
CA ASN A 42 -0.90 2.93 -13.63
C ASN A 42 -1.40 1.77 -14.51
N THR A 43 -1.55 0.56 -13.97
CA THR A 43 -2.07 -0.57 -14.74
C THR A 43 -3.49 -0.28 -15.22
N PRO A 44 -3.79 -0.45 -16.52
CA PRO A 44 -5.16 -0.44 -17.02
C PRO A 44 -5.88 -1.72 -16.60
N LEU A 45 -6.99 -1.57 -15.88
CA LEU A 45 -7.75 -2.65 -15.27
C LEU A 45 -9.20 -2.64 -15.77
N GLY A 46 -9.82 -3.82 -15.66
CA GLY A 46 -11.18 -4.12 -16.08
C GLY A 46 -11.47 -5.60 -15.86
N GLY A 47 -12.38 -6.17 -16.64
CA GLY A 47 -12.80 -7.56 -16.55
C GLY A 47 -13.87 -7.78 -15.49
N ASP A 48 -13.90 -8.98 -14.93
CA ASP A 48 -14.92 -9.37 -13.96
C ASP A 48 -14.67 -8.78 -12.58
N PHE A 49 -13.40 -8.78 -12.15
CA PHE A 49 -12.96 -8.36 -10.82
C PHE A 49 -11.82 -7.35 -10.89
N LEU A 50 -11.76 -6.46 -9.91
CA LEU A 50 -10.52 -5.83 -9.50
C LEU A 50 -9.73 -6.85 -8.69
N GLN A 51 -8.55 -7.21 -9.18
CA GLN A 51 -7.66 -8.17 -8.53
C GLN A 51 -6.49 -7.44 -7.90
N VAL A 52 -6.29 -7.66 -6.60
CA VAL A 52 -5.14 -7.16 -5.84
C VAL A 52 -4.50 -8.32 -5.11
N ALA A 53 -3.18 -8.47 -5.24
CA ALA A 53 -2.39 -9.46 -4.52
C ALA A 53 -1.56 -8.75 -3.44
N LEU A 54 -1.76 -9.15 -2.19
CA LEU A 54 -1.10 -8.57 -1.02
C LEU A 54 -0.29 -9.64 -0.29
N ASP A 55 1.03 -9.52 -0.26
CA ASP A 55 1.86 -10.28 0.67
C ASP A 55 1.73 -9.67 2.07
N VAL A 56 1.13 -10.43 2.98
CA VAL A 56 0.90 -10.07 4.38
C VAL A 56 1.91 -10.70 5.34
N SER A 57 2.92 -11.39 4.80
CA SER A 57 4.05 -11.97 5.53
C SER A 57 5.28 -11.06 5.55
N SER A 58 5.19 -9.85 4.99
CA SER A 58 6.31 -8.90 4.94
C SER A 58 7.56 -9.49 4.29
N ASP A 59 7.39 -10.18 3.15
CA ASP A 59 8.46 -10.94 2.48
C ASP A 59 9.00 -12.07 3.37
N GLY A 60 8.08 -12.84 3.96
CA GLY A 60 8.37 -14.00 4.81
C GLY A 60 8.86 -13.70 6.23
N GLN A 61 9.01 -12.44 6.63
CA GLN A 61 9.49 -12.06 7.96
C GLN A 61 8.40 -12.12 9.05
N LEU A 62 7.14 -11.91 8.69
CA LEU A 62 5.99 -11.92 9.58
C LEU A 62 5.25 -13.25 9.45
N GLN A 63 5.00 -13.92 10.57
CA GLN A 63 4.16 -15.11 10.61
C GLN A 63 2.70 -14.79 10.27
N LEU A 64 1.94 -15.78 9.80
CA LEU A 64 0.50 -15.64 9.64
C LEU A 64 -0.24 -15.70 10.99
N PRO A 65 -1.46 -15.12 11.08
CA PRO A 65 -2.32 -15.33 12.24
C PRO A 65 -2.66 -16.82 12.43
N PRO A 66 -2.92 -17.28 13.66
CA PRO A 66 -3.01 -16.48 14.89
C PRO A 66 -1.63 -16.02 15.38
N TYR A 67 -1.53 -14.74 15.72
CA TYR A 67 -0.32 -14.17 16.32
C TYR A 67 -0.19 -14.57 17.80
N PRO A 68 1.03 -14.67 18.35
CA PRO A 68 1.23 -14.89 19.78
C PRO A 68 0.61 -13.75 20.60
N LYS A 69 0.14 -14.03 21.81
CA LYS A 69 -0.56 -13.06 22.68
C LYS A 69 0.21 -11.74 22.90
N ASN A 70 1.54 -11.78 22.86
CA ASN A 70 2.42 -10.64 23.09
C ASN A 70 3.22 -10.26 21.83
N ALA A 71 2.68 -10.51 20.64
CA ALA A 71 3.35 -10.24 19.38
C ALA A 71 3.87 -8.80 19.33
N VAL A 72 5.17 -8.67 19.04
CA VAL A 72 5.81 -7.35 18.85
C VAL A 72 5.54 -6.79 17.47
N SER A 73 5.17 -7.64 16.50
CA SER A 73 4.63 -7.22 15.21
C SER A 73 3.46 -8.12 14.83
N GLU A 74 2.38 -7.52 14.34
CA GLU A 74 1.15 -8.21 13.92
C GLU A 74 0.31 -7.27 13.04
N ILE A 75 -0.48 -7.82 12.12
CA ILE A 75 -1.48 -7.06 11.37
C ILE A 75 -2.82 -7.20 12.10
N TYR A 76 -3.40 -6.08 12.55
CA TYR A 76 -4.74 -6.06 13.14
C TYR A 76 -5.82 -6.18 12.08
N ASN A 77 -5.75 -5.33 11.05
CA ASN A 77 -6.61 -5.40 9.89
C ASN A 77 -6.00 -4.64 8.71
N ILE A 78 -6.51 -4.96 7.52
CA ILE A 78 -6.26 -4.22 6.30
C ILE A 78 -7.63 -3.90 5.70
N THR A 79 -7.87 -2.62 5.46
CA THR A 79 -9.07 -2.14 4.75
C THR A 79 -8.64 -1.56 3.40
N MET A 80 -9.53 -1.66 2.41
CA MET A 80 -9.24 -1.25 1.05
C MET A 80 -10.42 -0.49 0.46
N PHE A 81 -10.12 0.60 -0.24
CA PHE A 81 -11.10 1.45 -0.91
C PHE A 81 -10.65 1.76 -2.33
N LEU A 82 -11.60 1.95 -3.24
CA LEU A 82 -11.35 2.44 -4.59
C LEU A 82 -11.85 3.87 -4.68
N SER A 83 -10.94 4.84 -4.75
CA SER A 83 -11.30 6.27 -4.67
C SER A 83 -10.77 7.09 -5.83
N SER A 84 -11.51 8.11 -6.24
CA SER A 84 -11.09 9.07 -7.25
C SER A 84 -11.70 10.45 -6.97
N TYR A 85 -10.83 11.44 -6.79
CA TYR A 85 -11.24 12.84 -6.66
C TYR A 85 -11.75 13.44 -7.97
N THR A 86 -11.37 12.85 -9.11
CA THR A 86 -11.84 13.30 -10.42
C THR A 86 -13.29 12.91 -10.67
N THR A 87 -13.67 11.67 -10.31
CA THR A 87 -15.05 11.17 -10.50
C THR A 87 -15.93 11.39 -9.27
N GLY A 88 -15.34 11.78 -8.13
CA GLY A 88 -16.06 11.97 -6.87
C GLY A 88 -16.50 10.66 -6.20
N LYS A 89 -15.93 9.52 -6.61
CA LYS A 89 -16.31 8.19 -6.10
C LYS A 89 -15.34 7.68 -5.04
N ASN A 90 -15.88 6.96 -4.05
CA ASN A 90 -15.13 6.30 -2.98
C ASN A 90 -15.81 4.97 -2.61
N PHE A 91 -15.47 3.90 -3.31
CA PHE A 91 -16.10 2.61 -3.11
C PHE A 91 -15.39 1.78 -2.03
N THR A 92 -16.15 1.14 -1.15
CA THR A 92 -15.60 0.16 -0.21
C THR A 92 -15.27 -1.14 -0.94
N ILE A 93 -13.98 -1.51 -0.99
CA ILE A 93 -13.55 -2.85 -1.44
C ILE A 93 -13.66 -3.83 -0.27
N SER A 94 -13.04 -3.51 0.86
CA SER A 94 -13.09 -4.28 2.10
C SER A 94 -12.95 -3.36 3.30
N ASN A 95 -13.82 -3.53 4.30
CA ASN A 95 -13.78 -2.78 5.55
C ASN A 95 -13.86 -3.68 6.79
N GLY A 96 -13.73 -5.00 6.61
CA GLY A 96 -13.75 -5.97 7.70
C GLY A 96 -15.13 -6.33 8.27
N THR A 97 -16.14 -5.50 8.05
CA THR A 97 -17.47 -5.71 8.65
C THR A 97 -18.44 -6.48 7.76
N ALA A 98 -18.04 -6.84 6.54
CA ALA A 98 -18.93 -7.44 5.56
C ALA A 98 -19.11 -8.95 5.78
N THR A 99 -20.35 -9.42 5.70
CA THR A 99 -20.73 -10.85 5.76
C THR A 99 -20.79 -11.46 4.35
N ALA A 100 -20.86 -12.79 4.27
CA ALA A 100 -21.01 -13.49 3.00
C ALA A 100 -22.22 -12.96 2.20
N GLY A 101 -22.01 -12.62 0.93
CA GLY A 101 -23.04 -12.08 0.04
C GLY A 101 -23.13 -10.54 -0.01
N ASN A 102 -22.31 -9.82 0.77
CA ASN A 102 -22.21 -8.36 0.65
C ASN A 102 -21.37 -7.95 -0.58
N ALA A 103 -21.65 -6.75 -1.08
CA ALA A 103 -20.92 -6.15 -2.20
C ALA A 103 -19.46 -5.77 -1.85
N SER A 104 -19.19 -5.49 -0.58
CA SER A 104 -17.83 -5.39 -0.05
C SER A 104 -17.35 -6.72 0.50
N LEU A 105 -16.04 -6.95 0.43
CA LEU A 105 -15.40 -8.12 0.99
C LEU A 105 -15.26 -7.98 2.52
N GLY A 106 -15.30 -9.12 3.22
CA GLY A 106 -14.99 -9.20 4.65
C GLY A 106 -13.51 -8.96 4.95
N GLU A 107 -13.08 -9.27 6.16
CA GLU A 107 -11.69 -9.10 6.63
C GLU A 107 -10.67 -9.73 5.67
N ILE A 108 -9.75 -8.94 5.12
CA ILE A 108 -8.71 -9.41 4.18
C ILE A 108 -7.85 -10.50 4.83
N MET A 109 -7.50 -10.35 6.11
CA MET A 109 -6.65 -11.31 6.83
C MET A 109 -7.33 -12.67 7.06
N ALA A 110 -8.66 -12.72 7.00
CA ALA A 110 -9.43 -13.96 7.08
C ALA A 110 -9.56 -14.68 5.72
N GLN A 111 -9.23 -13.99 4.62
CA GLN A 111 -9.17 -14.61 3.30
C GLN A 111 -7.92 -15.50 3.21
N GLU A 112 -8.07 -16.65 2.56
CA GLU A 112 -6.98 -17.61 2.33
C GLU A 112 -6.08 -17.83 3.58
N PRO A 113 -6.61 -18.33 4.71
CA PRO A 113 -5.95 -18.24 6.02
C PRO A 113 -4.50 -18.74 6.07
N SER A 114 -4.17 -19.78 5.30
CA SER A 114 -2.83 -20.38 5.25
C SER A 114 -1.89 -19.75 4.21
N SER A 115 -2.33 -18.74 3.46
CA SER A 115 -1.55 -18.09 2.41
C SER A 115 -0.86 -16.83 2.92
N THR A 116 0.41 -16.66 2.56
CA THR A 116 1.18 -15.42 2.76
C THR A 116 0.73 -14.31 1.82
N VAL A 117 0.13 -14.67 0.68
CA VAL A 117 -0.45 -13.74 -0.29
C VAL A 117 -1.96 -13.81 -0.23
N LYS A 118 -2.62 -12.65 -0.09
CA LYS A 118 -4.07 -12.51 -0.15
C LYS A 118 -4.49 -12.01 -1.52
N HIS A 119 -5.31 -12.80 -2.22
CA HIS A 119 -5.90 -12.47 -3.50
C HIS A 119 -7.27 -11.83 -3.30
N VAL A 120 -7.29 -10.51 -3.24
CA VAL A 120 -8.51 -9.71 -3.19
C VAL A 120 -9.14 -9.72 -4.59
N ASN A 121 -10.28 -10.39 -4.72
CA ASN A 121 -11.08 -10.41 -5.96
C ASN A 121 -12.39 -9.65 -5.71
N TRP A 122 -12.42 -8.37 -6.05
CA TRP A 122 -13.57 -7.50 -5.80
C TRP A 122 -14.39 -7.26 -7.07
N VAL A 123 -15.70 -7.44 -7.00
CA VAL A 123 -16.60 -7.25 -8.14
C VAL A 123 -16.75 -5.77 -8.44
N TRP A 124 -16.46 -5.35 -9.68
CA TRP A 124 -16.69 -3.97 -10.09
C TRP A 124 -18.19 -3.62 -10.01
N PRO A 125 -18.58 -2.45 -9.45
CA PRO A 125 -19.96 -2.00 -9.45
C PRO A 125 -20.45 -1.56 -10.84
N ASP A 126 -21.77 -1.51 -10.98
CA ASP A 126 -22.48 -1.27 -12.25
C ASP A 126 -22.07 0.04 -12.96
N CYS A 127 -21.84 1.13 -12.24
CA CYS A 127 -21.47 2.41 -12.87
C CYS A 127 -20.04 2.43 -13.45
N LEU A 128 -19.24 1.38 -13.23
CA LEU A 128 -17.93 1.18 -13.87
C LEU A 128 -17.98 0.26 -15.09
N VAL A 129 -19.15 -0.32 -15.41
CA VAL A 129 -19.37 -1.11 -16.63
C VAL A 129 -19.11 -0.25 -17.87
N GLY A 130 -18.47 -0.84 -18.88
CA GLY A 130 -18.16 -0.16 -20.13
C GLY A 130 -17.04 -0.86 -20.89
N ASP A 131 -16.94 -0.60 -22.18
CA ASP A 131 -16.04 -1.29 -23.11
C ASP A 131 -14.62 -0.68 -23.21
N GLY A 132 -14.45 0.55 -22.74
CA GLY A 132 -13.18 1.28 -22.80
C GLY A 132 -13.12 2.34 -23.90
N THR A 133 -14.21 2.54 -24.65
CA THR A 133 -14.22 3.42 -25.83
C THR A 133 -15.03 4.70 -25.64
N SER A 134 -15.84 4.77 -24.58
CA SER A 134 -16.73 5.90 -24.29
C SER A 134 -16.18 6.81 -23.19
N ASP A 135 -15.97 8.09 -23.51
CA ASP A 135 -15.38 9.08 -22.59
C ASP A 135 -16.42 9.98 -21.89
N LYS A 136 -17.71 9.89 -22.24
CA LYS A 136 -18.76 10.77 -21.70
C LYS A 136 -19.63 10.04 -20.69
N ASP A 137 -19.91 10.71 -19.58
CA ASP A 137 -20.83 10.28 -18.50
C ASP A 137 -20.51 8.91 -17.89
N THR A 138 -19.24 8.50 -17.91
CA THR A 138 -18.79 7.27 -17.25
C THR A 138 -18.17 7.59 -15.88
N SER A 139 -18.29 6.67 -14.92
CA SER A 139 -17.52 6.75 -13.67
C SER A 139 -16.10 6.18 -13.84
N ARG A 140 -15.61 5.98 -15.07
CA ARG A 140 -14.35 5.28 -15.35
C ARG A 140 -13.18 6.28 -15.44
N GLY A 141 -11.94 5.79 -15.40
CA GLY A 141 -10.73 6.63 -15.45
C GLY A 141 -9.73 6.35 -14.33
N ALA A 142 -9.03 7.38 -13.88
CA ALA A 142 -7.98 7.26 -12.87
C ALA A 142 -8.56 7.07 -11.46
N TYR A 143 -8.07 6.05 -10.76
CA TYR A 143 -8.47 5.71 -9.40
C TYR A 143 -7.26 5.31 -8.56
N ASN A 144 -7.36 5.52 -7.25
CA ASN A 144 -6.43 4.97 -6.28
C ASN A 144 -7.07 3.78 -5.56
N ILE A 145 -6.35 2.66 -5.53
CA ILE A 145 -6.59 1.60 -4.55
C ILE A 145 -5.95 2.08 -3.24
N SER A 146 -6.77 2.57 -2.33
CA SER A 146 -6.35 3.05 -1.01
C SER A 146 -6.29 1.88 -0.05
N ILE A 147 -5.07 1.45 0.28
CA ILE A 147 -4.76 0.34 1.17
C ILE A 147 -4.42 0.92 2.53
N ARG A 148 -5.26 0.65 3.53
CA ARG A 148 -5.10 1.18 4.88
C ARG A 148 -4.81 0.04 5.84
N GLN A 149 -3.67 0.12 6.50
CA GLN A 149 -3.16 -0.94 7.35
C GLN A 149 -3.15 -0.45 8.79
N ASN A 150 -3.79 -1.21 9.68
CA ASN A 150 -3.65 -1.07 11.12
C ASN A 150 -2.82 -2.25 11.64
N PHE A 151 -1.66 -1.98 12.21
CA PHE A 151 -0.70 -3.01 12.57
C PHE A 151 0.18 -2.56 13.73
N ARG A 152 0.82 -3.53 14.39
CA ARG A 152 1.94 -3.28 15.27
C ARG A 152 3.23 -3.62 14.55
N LEU A 153 4.24 -2.78 14.74
CA LEU A 153 5.60 -3.02 14.27
C LEU A 153 6.58 -2.75 15.40
N ASN A 154 7.35 -3.77 15.76
CA ASN A 154 8.41 -3.71 16.77
C ASN A 154 7.95 -3.03 18.09
N GLY A 155 6.73 -3.35 18.54
CA GLY A 155 6.12 -2.85 19.76
C GLY A 155 5.35 -1.53 19.63
N THR A 156 5.33 -0.91 18.45
CA THR A 156 4.61 0.35 18.20
C THR A 156 3.42 0.12 17.29
N ASP A 157 2.24 0.56 17.71
CA ASP A 157 1.03 0.53 16.89
C ASP A 157 1.10 1.63 15.82
N GLN A 158 0.74 1.28 14.59
CA GLN A 158 0.86 2.10 13.39
C GLN A 158 -0.42 2.00 12.57
N TYR A 159 -0.79 3.13 11.98
CA TYR A 159 -1.83 3.23 10.98
C TYR A 159 -1.28 3.92 9.75
N THR A 160 -1.34 3.26 8.60
CA THR A 160 -0.75 3.79 7.35
C THR A 160 -1.77 3.73 6.23
N ILE A 161 -1.67 4.68 5.31
CA ILE A 161 -2.48 4.74 4.10
C ILE A 161 -1.53 4.75 2.92
N PHE A 162 -1.81 3.88 1.96
CA PHE A 162 -1.08 3.81 0.70
C PHE A 162 -2.05 3.85 -0.47
N ASP A 163 -1.86 4.82 -1.35
CA ASP A 163 -2.69 4.97 -2.53
C ASP A 163 -1.94 4.48 -3.76
N LEU A 164 -2.41 3.36 -4.33
CA LEU A 164 -1.89 2.80 -5.58
C LEU A 164 -2.73 3.28 -6.76
N LEU A 165 -2.14 4.13 -7.60
CA LEU A 165 -2.78 4.64 -8.81
C LEU A 165 -2.98 3.52 -9.85
N ILE A 166 -4.20 3.41 -10.37
CA ILE A 166 -4.61 2.51 -11.47
C ILE A 166 -5.48 3.25 -12.48
N GLN A 167 -5.73 2.63 -13.63
CA GLN A 167 -6.61 3.16 -14.66
C GLN A 167 -7.76 2.19 -14.91
N VAL A 168 -9.00 2.58 -14.64
CA VAL A 168 -10.19 1.79 -14.95
C VAL A 168 -10.59 2.08 -16.41
N THR A 169 -9.92 1.43 -17.35
CA THR A 169 -10.08 1.70 -18.80
C THR A 169 -10.36 0.44 -19.62
N ASN A 170 -9.97 -0.76 -19.15
CA ASN A 170 -10.27 -1.99 -19.87
C ASN A 170 -11.75 -2.37 -19.72
N SER A 171 -12.26 -3.14 -20.68
CA SER A 171 -13.67 -3.56 -20.72
C SER A 171 -14.10 -4.23 -19.42
N ILE A 172 -15.21 -3.77 -18.85
CA ILE A 172 -15.91 -4.35 -17.70
C ILE A 172 -17.29 -4.77 -18.22
N PRO A 173 -17.58 -6.06 -18.40
CA PRO A 173 -18.83 -6.52 -18.99
C PRO A 173 -20.00 -6.32 -18.02
N GLU A 174 -21.18 -6.02 -18.55
CA GLU A 174 -22.42 -5.96 -17.77
C GLU A 174 -22.79 -7.35 -17.22
N LYS A 175 -23.13 -7.43 -15.93
CA LYS A 175 -23.61 -8.65 -15.28
C LYS A 175 -24.61 -8.32 -14.17
N SER A 176 -25.55 -9.23 -13.92
CA SER A 176 -26.63 -9.06 -12.94
C SER A 176 -26.17 -9.12 -11.47
N ASP A 177 -24.97 -9.65 -11.22
CA ASP A 177 -24.37 -9.81 -9.88
C ASP A 177 -23.48 -8.64 -9.48
N ARG A 178 -23.32 -7.62 -10.35
CA ARG A 178 -22.58 -6.40 -10.01
C ARG A 178 -23.40 -5.54 -9.06
N PRO A 179 -22.80 -5.07 -7.96
CA PRO A 179 -23.49 -4.21 -7.02
C PRO A 179 -23.75 -2.82 -7.62
N SER A 180 -24.81 -2.17 -7.16
CA SER A 180 -25.02 -0.76 -7.50
C SER A 180 -23.93 0.12 -6.89
N CYS A 181 -23.41 1.08 -7.64
CA CYS A 181 -22.43 2.03 -7.12
C CYS A 181 -22.88 2.70 -5.82
N ASP A 182 -24.14 3.10 -5.70
CA ASP A 182 -24.65 3.80 -4.52
C ASP A 182 -24.66 2.92 -3.26
N SER A 183 -24.70 1.59 -3.43
CA SER A 183 -24.70 0.64 -2.30
C SER A 183 -23.35 0.51 -1.61
N ILE A 184 -22.26 0.90 -2.28
CA ILE A 184 -20.89 0.76 -1.78
C ILE A 184 -20.08 2.06 -1.85
N ASN A 185 -20.67 3.12 -2.39
CA ASN A 185 -20.06 4.45 -2.42
C ASN A 185 -20.19 5.12 -1.05
N ASN A 186 -19.10 5.68 -0.59
CA ASN A 186 -19.04 6.47 0.63
C ASN A 186 -18.78 7.93 0.28
N ASP A 187 -18.91 8.80 1.27
CA ASP A 187 -18.42 10.17 1.17
C ASP A 187 -16.90 10.17 0.88
N LEU A 188 -16.50 11.05 -0.03
CA LEU A 188 -15.09 11.22 -0.35
C LEU A 188 -14.42 12.07 0.72
N ILE A 189 -13.47 11.47 1.44
CA ILE A 189 -12.70 12.16 2.48
C ILE A 189 -11.61 12.99 1.80
N PRO A 190 -11.39 14.26 2.17
CA PRO A 190 -10.30 15.06 1.61
C PRO A 190 -8.93 14.41 1.86
N TRP A 191 -8.05 14.46 0.85
CA TRP A 191 -6.71 13.86 0.92
C TRP A 191 -5.88 14.41 2.07
N THR A 192 -6.05 15.69 2.41
CA THR A 192 -5.38 16.35 3.54
C THR A 192 -5.77 15.71 4.87
N THR A 193 -7.05 15.37 5.03
CA THR A 193 -7.57 14.69 6.24
C THR A 193 -7.04 13.27 6.34
N LEU A 194 -6.99 12.52 5.23
CA LEU A 194 -6.42 11.17 5.21
C LEU A 194 -4.92 11.18 5.51
N ASN A 195 -4.17 12.10 4.89
CA ASN A 195 -2.74 12.22 5.14
C ASN A 195 -2.43 12.60 6.59
N ALA A 196 -3.25 13.46 7.20
CA ALA A 196 -3.10 13.86 8.60
C ALA A 196 -3.46 12.74 9.60
N SER A 197 -4.26 11.74 9.18
CA SER A 197 -4.62 10.60 10.05
C SER A 197 -3.63 9.44 9.98
N ALA A 198 -2.75 9.41 8.97
CA ALA A 198 -1.78 8.34 8.77
C ALA A 198 -0.43 8.65 9.43
N ASN A 199 0.20 7.63 10.01
CA ASN A 199 1.59 7.69 10.42
C ASN A 199 2.50 7.83 9.18
N SER A 200 3.52 8.68 9.30
CA SER A 200 4.59 8.78 8.31
C SER A 200 5.65 7.71 8.58
N PHE A 201 5.46 6.52 8.02
CA PHE A 201 6.45 5.44 8.02
C PHE A 201 6.88 5.16 6.57
N THR A 202 8.18 5.04 6.31
CA THR A 202 8.71 4.61 5.00
C THR A 202 9.38 3.28 5.18
N ARG A 203 8.74 2.21 4.68
CA ARG A 203 9.35 0.89 4.63
C ARG A 203 10.18 0.79 3.35
N VAL A 204 11.42 0.34 3.51
CA VAL A 204 12.31 0.00 2.39
C VAL A 204 12.61 -1.49 2.36
N ALA A 205 13.01 -2.03 1.22
CA ALA A 205 13.41 -3.43 1.15
C ALA A 205 14.52 -3.74 2.17
N GLY A 206 14.39 -4.88 2.86
CA GLY A 206 15.27 -5.25 3.96
C GLY A 206 14.97 -4.58 5.32
N THR A 207 13.90 -3.80 5.46
CA THR A 207 13.45 -3.31 6.78
C THR A 207 13.12 -4.51 7.67
N ALA A 208 13.81 -4.61 8.82
CA ALA A 208 13.67 -5.73 9.74
C ALA A 208 12.33 -5.69 10.50
N ILE A 209 11.60 -6.80 10.43
CA ILE A 209 10.38 -7.04 11.19
C ILE A 209 10.70 -7.99 12.33
N GLN A 210 10.57 -7.52 13.58
CA GLN A 210 10.77 -8.38 14.74
C GLN A 210 9.53 -9.23 14.94
N THR A 211 9.74 -10.50 15.27
CA THR A 211 8.70 -11.42 15.73
C THR A 211 9.08 -11.90 17.13
N THR A 212 8.09 -12.31 17.93
CA THR A 212 8.31 -12.75 19.33
C THR A 212 9.06 -14.09 19.48
N GLY A 213 9.63 -14.63 18.40
CA GLY A 213 10.50 -15.80 18.43
C GLY A 213 11.97 -15.38 18.33
N SER A 214 12.68 -15.39 19.45
CA SER A 214 14.14 -15.28 19.46
C SER A 214 14.77 -16.50 18.79
N SER A 215 15.59 -16.25 17.77
CA SER A 215 16.94 -16.82 17.66
C SER A 215 17.11 -18.30 18.03
N GLN A 216 16.46 -19.24 17.35
CA GLN A 216 16.90 -20.63 17.12
C GLN A 216 15.76 -21.38 16.42
N ASP A 217 16.11 -22.15 15.39
CA ASP A 217 15.25 -23.06 14.62
C ASP A 217 14.24 -22.43 13.64
N GLY A 218 14.69 -22.28 12.39
CA GLY A 218 13.81 -22.05 11.25
C GLY A 218 14.54 -21.41 10.07
N ILE A 219 15.17 -22.24 9.24
CA ILE A 219 15.76 -21.99 7.92
C ILE A 219 15.45 -20.58 7.38
N GLY A 220 16.37 -19.64 7.64
CA GLY A 220 16.32 -18.30 7.07
C GLY A 220 16.49 -18.38 5.56
N ALA A 221 15.40 -18.24 4.82
CA ALA A 221 15.44 -18.05 3.39
C ALA A 221 15.98 -16.65 3.10
N GLY A 222 17.28 -16.59 2.76
CA GLY A 222 17.82 -15.65 1.79
C GLY A 222 17.92 -14.18 2.20
N SER A 223 18.63 -13.85 3.28
CA SER A 223 19.24 -12.53 3.41
C SER A 223 20.35 -12.38 2.36
N SER A 224 19.98 -11.99 1.14
CA SER A 224 20.93 -11.45 0.18
C SER A 224 21.38 -10.08 0.70
N ILE A 225 22.66 -9.99 1.04
CA ILE A 225 23.30 -8.74 1.45
C ILE A 225 23.36 -7.86 0.20
N ASP A 226 22.47 -6.88 0.09
CA ASP A 226 22.46 -5.95 -1.03
C ASP A 226 23.68 -5.01 -0.94
N TRP A 227 24.49 -5.02 -1.99
CA TRP A 227 25.76 -4.27 -2.12
C TRP A 227 25.58 -2.74 -2.00
N ARG A 228 24.33 -2.26 -2.12
CA ARG A 228 23.97 -0.84 -1.99
C ARG A 228 24.21 -0.27 -0.59
N THR A 229 24.17 -1.11 0.45
CA THR A 229 24.50 -0.68 1.83
C THR A 229 25.98 -0.32 2.00
N GLY A 230 26.87 -0.87 1.17
CA GLY A 230 28.30 -0.54 1.18
C GLY A 230 28.63 0.84 0.59
N VAL A 231 27.79 1.37 -0.31
CA VAL A 231 28.08 2.62 -1.03
C VAL A 231 27.80 3.87 -0.18
N HIS A 232 26.89 3.78 0.80
CA HIS A 232 26.57 4.91 1.67
C HIS A 232 27.68 5.26 2.67
N TYR A 233 28.47 4.27 3.11
CA TYR A 233 29.60 4.52 4.02
C TYR A 233 30.81 5.16 3.31
N VAL A 234 31.01 4.87 2.02
CA VAL A 234 32.12 5.43 1.24
C VAL A 234 31.92 6.94 0.96
N TRP A 235 30.67 7.37 0.77
CA TRP A 235 30.34 8.79 0.56
C TRP A 235 30.50 9.65 1.82
N MET A 236 30.14 9.12 2.99
CA MET A 236 30.32 9.82 4.26
C MET A 236 31.80 10.04 4.61
N GLY A 237 32.66 9.05 4.33
CA GLY A 237 34.11 9.18 4.55
C GLY A 237 34.78 10.21 3.63
N SER A 238 34.32 10.33 2.39
CA SER A 238 34.87 11.26 1.40
C SER A 238 34.55 12.72 1.74
N LEU A 239 33.38 12.98 2.33
CA LEU A 239 32.95 14.33 2.70
C LEU A 239 33.72 14.86 3.91
N VAL A 240 34.08 13.99 4.87
CA VAL A 240 34.86 14.37 6.06
C VAL A 240 36.31 14.74 5.70
N MET A 241 36.92 14.08 4.71
CA MET A 241 38.27 14.47 4.24
C MET A 241 38.28 15.80 3.47
N MET A 242 37.16 16.21 2.87
CA MET A 242 37.11 17.43 2.06
C MET A 242 36.93 18.71 2.92
N PHE A 243 36.54 18.58 4.18
CA PHE A 243 36.46 19.68 5.16
C PHE A 243 37.67 19.76 6.10
N ALA A 244 38.63 18.83 5.97
CA ALA A 244 39.83 18.76 6.81
C ALA A 244 41.11 19.27 6.10
N LEU A 245 40.99 19.92 4.94
CA LEU A 245 42.08 20.56 4.19
C LEU A 245 41.78 22.03 3.91
#